data_AF-A0A939ST91-F1
#
_entry.id   AF-A0A939ST91-F1
#
_cell.length_a   1.000
_cell.length_b   1.000
_cell.length_c   1.000
_cell.angle_alpha   90.00
_cell.angle_beta   90.00
_cell.angle_gamma   90.00
#
_symmetry.space_group_name_H-M   'P 1'
#
loop_
_entity.id
_entity.type
_entity.pdbx_description
1 polymer ?
#
loop_
_entity_poly.entity_id
_entity_poly.type
_entity_poly.pdbx_seq_one_letter_code
_entity_poly.pdbx_strand_id
1 'polypeptide(L)' 'MRPQRRTYSKSFKAQVIQECSEPGASIANIALGYSLNANLDHKWIRLPTQKTTAIQPAFILLPSQMLGVGSHTQALLRS' A
#
# COMPACT_ATOMS: atom_id res chain seq x y z
N MET A 1 -13.98 -20.96 -7.84
CA MET A 1 -14.83 -20.45 -6.74
C MET A 1 -14.41 -19.02 -6.39
N ARG A 2 -15.33 -18.07 -6.28
CA ARG A 2 -15.01 -16.68 -5.91
C ARG A 2 -14.81 -16.59 -4.40
N PRO A 3 -13.76 -15.93 -3.89
CA PRO A 3 -13.60 -15.73 -2.45
C PRO A 3 -14.79 -14.92 -1.91
N GLN A 4 -15.57 -15.52 -1.03
CA GLN A 4 -16.68 -14.83 -0.36
C GLN A 4 -16.05 -13.85 0.64
N ARG A 5 -16.11 -12.55 0.34
CA ARG A 5 -15.65 -11.53 1.27
C ARG A 5 -16.72 -11.36 2.35
N ARG A 6 -16.33 -11.62 3.60
CA ARG A 6 -17.16 -11.26 4.76
C ARG A 6 -17.26 -9.74 4.84
N THR A 7 -18.48 -9.24 4.88
CA THR A 7 -18.77 -7.82 5.08
C THR A 7 -19.10 -7.59 6.54
N TYR A 8 -18.36 -6.70 7.19
CA TYR A 8 -18.60 -6.31 8.57
C TYR A 8 -19.40 -5.00 8.65
N SER A 9 -20.32 -4.92 9.60
CA SER A 9 -21.12 -3.72 9.87
C SER A 9 -20.25 -2.55 10.33
N LYS A 10 -20.76 -1.31 10.17
CA LYS A 10 -20.03 -0.11 10.59
C LYS A 10 -19.85 -0.03 12.11
N SER A 11 -20.86 -0.45 12.87
CA SER A 11 -20.82 -0.50 14.34
C SER A 11 -19.71 -1.42 14.84
N PHE A 12 -19.60 -2.62 14.26
CA PHE A 12 -18.57 -3.58 14.64
C PHE A 12 -17.16 -3.05 14.39
N LYS A 13 -16.90 -2.42 13.23
CA LYS A 13 -15.61 -1.79 12.96
C LYS A 13 -15.29 -0.68 13.96
N ALA A 14 -16.28 0.13 14.32
CA ALA A 14 -16.08 1.21 15.28
C ALA A 14 -15.69 0.70 16.67
N GLN A 15 -16.33 -0.37 17.15
CA GLN A 15 -15.96 -1.02 18.41
C GLN A 15 -14.51 -1.52 18.38
N VAL A 16 -14.14 -2.27 17.33
CA VAL A 16 -12.79 -2.83 17.21
C VAL A 16 -11.72 -1.74 17.11
N ILE A 17 -11.99 -0.66 16.35
CA ILE A 17 -11.09 0.50 16.27
C ILE A 17 -10.96 1.19 17.63
N GLN A 18 -12.05 1.31 18.39
CA GLN A 18 -12.05 2.00 19.68
C GLN A 18 -11.23 1.22 20.72
N GLU A 19 -11.38 -0.10 20.80
CA GLU A 19 -10.53 -0.96 21.64
C GLU A 19 -9.07 -0.91 21.18
N CYS A 20 -8.80 -0.88 19.87
CA CYS A 20 -7.43 -0.73 19.36
C CYS A 20 -6.83 0.66 19.62
N SER A 21 -7.65 1.67 19.93
CA SER A 21 -7.19 3.03 20.23
C SER A 21 -6.81 3.21 21.70
N GLU A 22 -7.04 2.22 22.56
CA GLU A 22 -6.62 2.29 23.96
C GLU A 22 -5.10 2.21 24.11
N PRO A 23 -4.48 3.09 24.92
CA PRO A 23 -3.04 3.08 25.13
C PRO A 23 -2.61 1.78 25.82
N GLY A 24 -1.85 0.95 25.10
CA GLY A 24 -1.39 -0.37 25.57
C GLY A 24 -2.18 -1.56 25.01
N ALA A 25 -3.24 -1.31 24.24
CA ALA A 25 -3.97 -2.38 23.58
C ALA A 25 -3.17 -2.93 22.37
N SER A 26 -3.00 -4.25 22.34
CA SER A 26 -2.39 -4.92 21.18
C SER A 26 -3.44 -5.25 20.15
N ILE A 27 -3.33 -4.65 18.96
CA ILE A 27 -4.22 -4.90 17.81
C ILE A 27 -4.32 -6.40 17.51
N ALA A 28 -3.20 -7.12 17.59
CA ALA A 28 -3.19 -8.57 17.37
C ALA A 28 -3.99 -9.32 18.45
N ASN A 29 -3.90 -8.90 19.71
CA ASN A 29 -4.65 -9.53 20.81
C ASN A 29 -6.16 -9.30 20.66
N ILE A 30 -6.55 -8.09 20.26
CA ILE A 30 -7.95 -7.75 19.98
C ILE A 30 -8.46 -8.57 18.79
N ALA A 31 -7.69 -8.63 17.70
CA ALA A 31 -8.04 -9.43 16.53
C ALA A 31 -8.24 -10.92 16.89
N LEU A 32 -7.36 -11.48 17.72
CA LEU A 32 -7.48 -12.85 18.21
C LEU A 32 -8.76 -13.05 19.05
N GLY A 33 -9.10 -12.10 19.92
CA GLY A 33 -10.33 -12.13 20.72
C GLY A 33 -11.61 -12.18 19.88
N TYR A 34 -11.63 -11.47 18.74
CA TYR A 34 -12.75 -11.48 17.80
C TYR A 34 -12.62 -12.52 16.67
N SER A 35 -11.56 -13.35 16.68
CA SER A 35 -11.20 -14.25 15.58
C SER A 35 -11.13 -13.53 14.21
N LEU A 36 -10.67 -12.29 14.22
CA LEU A 36 -10.45 -11.46 13.04
C LEU A 36 -8.99 -11.56 12.58
N ASN A 37 -8.79 -11.25 11.29
CA ASN A 37 -7.46 -11.12 10.75
C ASN A 37 -6.91 -9.73 11.11
N ALA A 38 -5.79 -9.65 11.83
CA ALA A 38 -5.18 -8.38 12.24
C ALA A 38 -4.89 -7.41 11.07
N ASN A 39 -4.76 -7.91 9.84
CA ASN A 39 -4.61 -7.10 8.64
C ASN A 39 -5.90 -6.30 8.30
N LEU A 40 -7.08 -6.79 8.69
CA LEU A 40 -8.34 -6.07 8.57
C LEU A 40 -8.38 -4.90 9.55
N ASP A 41 -7.97 -5.13 10.80
CA ASP A 41 -7.93 -4.08 11.83
C ASP A 41 -6.97 -2.97 11.43
N HIS A 42 -5.77 -3.32 10.95
CA HIS A 42 -4.84 -2.34 10.37
C HIS A 42 -5.45 -1.55 9.19
N LYS A 43 -6.20 -2.21 8.31
CA LYS A 43 -6.89 -1.51 7.22
C LYS A 43 -7.94 -0.55 7.78
N TRP A 44 -8.72 -0.96 8.77
CA TRP A 44 -9.80 -0.15 9.35
C TRP A 44 -9.31 1.01 10.21
N ILE A 45 -8.16 0.85 10.89
CA ILE A 45 -7.52 1.93 11.66
C ILE A 45 -6.88 2.95 10.71
N ARG A 46 -6.36 2.54 9.55
CA ARG A 46 -5.75 3.45 8.55
C ARG A 46 -6.75 4.12 7.61
N LEU A 47 -7.89 3.50 7.31
CA LEU A 47 -8.90 4.03 6.39
C LEU A 47 -9.60 5.34 6.79
N PRO A 48 -9.74 5.74 8.08
CA PRO A 48 -10.44 6.99 8.43
C PRO A 48 -9.72 8.23 7.88
N THR A 49 -8.41 8.12 7.58
CA THR A 49 -7.58 9.21 7.04
C THR A 49 -7.60 9.28 5.51
N GLN A 50 -8.28 8.36 4.81
CA GLN A 50 -8.40 8.45 3.35
C GLN A 50 -9.62 9.29 2.95
N LYS A 51 -9.70 10.52 3.49
CA LYS A 51 -10.27 11.61 2.70
C LYS A 51 -9.31 11.78 1.53
N THR A 52 -9.78 11.54 0.32
CA THR A 52 -9.03 11.71 -0.93
C THR A 52 -8.54 13.15 -1.07
N THR A 53 -7.48 13.53 -0.37
CA THR A 53 -6.52 14.51 -0.85
C THR A 53 -5.41 13.66 -1.47
N ALA A 54 -5.54 13.43 -2.77
CA ALA A 54 -4.53 12.79 -3.59
C ALA A 54 -3.25 13.64 -3.56
N ILE A 55 -2.45 13.50 -2.50
CA ILE A 55 -1.05 13.91 -2.53
C ILE A 55 -0.35 12.80 -3.31
N GLN A 56 -0.43 12.89 -4.64
CA GLN A 56 0.43 12.10 -5.51
C GLN A 56 1.87 12.44 -5.13
N PRO A 57 2.71 11.48 -4.72
CA PRO A 57 4.13 11.75 -4.63
C PRO A 57 4.59 12.16 -6.04
N ALA A 58 5.04 13.40 -6.19
CA ALA A 58 5.53 13.93 -7.45
C ALA A 58 6.74 13.07 -7.86
N PHE A 59 6.51 12.12 -8.78
CA PHE A 59 7.57 11.34 -9.37
C PHE A 59 8.33 12.24 -10.34
N ILE A 60 9.47 12.78 -9.89
CA ILE A 60 10.36 13.54 -10.76
C ILE A 60 11.15 12.54 -11.60
N LEU A 61 10.85 12.48 -12.89
CA LEU A 61 11.70 11.82 -13.88
C LEU A 61 12.98 12.66 -14.01
N LEU A 62 14.09 12.20 -13.41
CA LEU A 62 15.39 12.77 -13.73
C LEU A 62 15.77 12.34 -15.15
N PRO A 63 16.14 13.28 -16.03
CA PRO A 63 16.65 12.92 -17.36
C PRO A 63 17.92 12.09 -17.19
N SER A 64 17.89 10.87 -17.71
CA SER A 64 19.05 10.00 -17.83
C SER A 64 20.08 10.73 -18.70
N GLN A 65 21.14 11.20 -18.06
CA GLN A 65 22.20 11.96 -18.69
C GLN A 65 22.78 11.16 -19.86
N MET A 66 22.63 11.73 -21.05
CA MET A 66 23.49 11.61 -22.22
C MET A 66 24.64 10.59 -22.07
N LEU A 67 24.39 9.35 -22.47
CA LEU A 67 25.45 8.42 -22.83
C LEU A 67 25.90 8.78 -24.25
N GLY A 68 26.66 9.85 -24.36
CA GLY A 68 27.45 10.13 -25.55
C GLY A 68 28.66 9.22 -25.55
N VAL A 69 28.65 8.16 -26.36
CA VAL A 69 29.88 7.49 -26.81
C VAL A 69 29.70 7.01 -28.25
N GLY A 70 30.39 7.71 -29.16
CA GLY A 70 31.09 7.06 -30.28
C GLY A 70 30.35 6.89 -31.60
N SER A 71 30.23 7.96 -32.38
CA SER A 71 30.21 7.86 -33.84
C SER A 71 31.62 7.54 -34.34
N HIS A 72 31.94 6.29 -34.73
CA HIS A 72 33.01 6.05 -35.71
C HIS A 72 32.98 4.65 -36.38
N THR A 73 32.88 4.71 -37.71
CA THR A 73 33.38 3.77 -38.73
C THR A 73 32.89 2.32 -38.78
N GLN A 74 32.04 2.03 -39.77
CA GLN A 74 32.11 0.75 -40.49
C GLN A 74 32.72 1.00 -41.87
N ALA A 75 34.02 0.71 -41.97
CA ALA A 75 34.72 0.55 -43.23
C ALA A 75 34.85 -0.95 -43.56
N LEU A 76 34.83 -1.19 -44.87
CA LEU A 76 35.31 -2.36 -45.62
C LEU A 76 34.37 -3.55 -45.87
N LEU A 77 33.93 -3.59 -47.13
CA LEU A 77 33.69 -4.76 -47.99
C LEU A 77 34.51 -6.00 -47.58
N ARG A 78 33.83 -7.15 -47.50
CA ARG A 78 34.45 -8.48 -47.66
C ARG A 78 34.02 -9.07 -49.01
N SER A 79 35.03 -9.57 -49.72
CA SER A 79 35.00 -10.32 -50.99
C SER A 79 34.05 -11.49 -51.00
#